data_AF-A0A2V5MY22-F1
#
_entry.id   AF-A0A2V5MY22-F1
#
_cell.length_a   1.000
_cell.length_b   1.000
_cell.length_c   1.000
_cell.angle_alpha   90.00
_cell.angle_beta   90.00
_cell.angle_gamma   90.00
#
_symmetry.space_group_name_H-M   'P 1'
#
loop_
_entity.id
_entity.type
_entity.pdbx_description
1 polymer ?
#
loop_
_entity_poly.entity_id
_entity_poly.type
_entity_poly.pdbx_seq_one_letter_code
_entity_poly.pdbx_strand_id
1 'polypeptide(L)'
;MILSDRALYLNLDDAWPNDSVGLSVADAQGWGPHLRFSAPPRLIEQFYREQKRNVAVPFLLYGSGDFHHLTALRLRSVAEPMVLVSFDNHPDWDVRPPKWACGGWVNRALELPNVRCASVWGCGNFECWWPHRIFGNRRAERAGILGLHPWADDRPLKDRHRKGAILRDIWRERFEEFAKRLAGENVYVTIDLDCLRIEQAVTNWESGRFTAADIEWALGILRESSRIIIGGDICGAYSPPKYARRKQRFAAEFDRPKLALPNLEKARATNLATLEKLWPLLTGSL
;
A
#
# COMPACT_ATOMS: atom_id res chain seq x y z
N MET A 1 9.03 21.71 18.14
CA MET A 1 8.21 20.70 18.83
C MET A 1 6.78 20.69 18.24
N ILE A 2 6.64 20.42 16.93
CA ILE A 2 5.35 20.43 16.20
C ILE A 2 5.41 19.35 15.09
N LEU A 3 5.69 18.10 15.46
CA LEU A 3 5.64 16.94 14.55
C LEU A 3 4.74 15.81 15.09
N SER A 4 4.32 15.85 16.36
CA SER A 4 3.59 14.73 16.99
C SER A 4 2.18 14.50 16.47
N ASP A 5 1.53 15.51 15.87
CA ASP A 5 0.09 15.44 15.58
C ASP A 5 -0.23 15.06 14.13
N ARG A 6 0.79 14.97 13.26
CA ARG A 6 0.60 14.67 11.83
C ARG A 6 1.01 13.26 11.42
N ALA A 7 1.77 12.55 12.27
CA ALA A 7 2.32 11.24 11.99
C ALA A 7 2.16 10.31 13.20
N LEU A 8 1.75 9.06 12.96
CA LEU A 8 1.49 8.07 14.01
C LEU A 8 1.95 6.69 13.56
N TYR A 9 2.49 5.89 14.49
CA TYR A 9 2.64 4.45 14.32
C TYR A 9 1.47 3.73 15.00
N LEU A 10 0.62 3.07 14.21
CA LEU A 10 -0.45 2.22 14.72
C LEU A 10 0.04 0.76 14.77
N ASN A 11 0.39 0.29 15.97
CA ASN A 11 0.93 -1.06 16.14
C ASN A 11 -0.19 -2.11 16.15
N LEU A 12 -0.27 -2.90 15.08
CA LEU A 12 -1.25 -3.98 14.92
C LEU A 12 -0.65 -5.38 15.16
N ASP A 13 0.66 -5.55 14.95
CA ASP A 13 1.27 -6.89 14.83
C ASP A 13 2.79 -6.94 15.13
N ASP A 14 3.37 -5.88 15.71
CA ASP A 14 4.81 -5.76 16.00
C ASP A 14 5.75 -5.94 14.78
N ALA A 15 5.25 -5.61 13.57
CA ALA A 15 6.07 -5.56 12.37
C ALA A 15 7.22 -4.54 12.50
N TRP A 16 6.98 -3.44 13.21
CA TRP A 16 7.95 -2.37 13.44
C TRP A 16 8.36 -2.30 14.92
N PRO A 17 9.65 -2.07 15.22
CA PRO A 17 10.10 -1.87 16.60
C PRO A 17 9.61 -0.51 17.15
N ASN A 18 8.90 -0.51 18.28
CA ASN A 18 8.29 0.70 18.86
C ASN A 18 9.33 1.82 19.11
N ASP A 19 10.49 1.47 19.66
CA ASP A 19 11.48 2.47 20.13
C ASP A 19 12.32 3.08 19.00
N SER A 20 12.36 2.45 17.82
CA SER A 20 13.28 2.83 16.74
C SER A 20 12.64 3.67 15.64
N VAL A 21 11.31 3.78 15.62
CA VAL A 21 10.57 4.46 14.54
C VAL A 21 10.51 5.98 14.75
N GLY A 22 10.75 6.48 15.97
CA GLY A 22 10.71 7.91 16.28
C GLY A 22 9.32 8.56 16.16
N LEU A 23 8.26 7.77 16.11
CA LEU A 23 6.86 8.20 16.04
C LEU A 23 6.12 7.93 17.35
N SER A 24 5.09 8.72 17.63
CA SER A 24 4.12 8.36 18.67
C SER A 24 3.45 7.03 18.31
N VAL A 25 3.36 6.12 19.28
CA VAL A 25 2.80 4.78 19.09
C VAL A 25 1.39 4.72 19.67
N ALA A 26 0.44 4.27 18.87
CA ALA A 26 -0.88 3.85 19.30
C ALA A 26 -0.95 2.31 19.29
N ASP A 27 -1.19 1.71 20.45
CA ASP A 27 -1.38 0.26 20.56
C ASP A 27 -2.76 -0.15 20.02
N ALA A 28 -2.76 -1.01 19.01
CA ALA A 28 -3.93 -1.65 18.45
C ALA A 28 -3.70 -3.16 18.24
N GLN A 29 -2.77 -3.79 18.97
CA GLN A 29 -2.42 -5.19 18.78
C GLN A 29 -3.60 -6.15 19.01
N GLY A 30 -4.53 -5.77 19.91
CA GLY A 30 -5.78 -6.49 20.12
C GLY A 30 -6.65 -6.60 18.85
N TRP A 31 -6.51 -5.65 17.92
CA TRP A 31 -7.21 -5.67 16.63
C TRP A 31 -6.52 -6.50 15.56
N GLY A 32 -5.19 -6.64 15.64
CA GLY A 32 -4.36 -7.29 14.62
C GLY A 32 -4.93 -8.62 14.12
N PRO A 33 -5.07 -9.64 14.98
CA PRO A 33 -5.58 -10.95 14.57
C PRO A 33 -6.99 -10.90 13.95
N HIS A 34 -7.80 -9.92 14.33
CA HIS A 34 -9.17 -9.77 13.89
C HIS A 34 -9.29 -9.09 12.51
N LEU A 35 -8.30 -8.26 12.14
CA LEU A 35 -8.28 -7.51 10.89
C LEU A 35 -7.35 -8.11 9.84
N ARG A 36 -6.34 -8.89 10.25
CA ARG A 36 -5.29 -9.39 9.35
C ARG A 36 -5.82 -10.09 8.11
N PHE A 37 -5.34 -9.73 6.92
CA PHE A 37 -5.71 -10.26 5.61
C PHE A 37 -7.14 -9.92 5.17
N SER A 38 -8.15 -10.20 6.00
CA SER A 38 -9.55 -9.83 5.73
C SER A 38 -10.39 -9.73 7.00
N ALA A 39 -11.45 -8.93 6.94
CA ALA A 39 -12.42 -8.79 8.03
C ALA A 39 -13.88 -8.60 7.57
N PRO A 40 -14.88 -9.01 8.38
CA PRO A 40 -16.27 -8.74 8.07
C PRO A 40 -16.58 -7.25 8.24
N PRO A 41 -17.51 -6.67 7.45
CA PRO A 41 -17.83 -5.25 7.50
C PRO A 41 -18.15 -4.72 8.91
N ARG A 42 -18.90 -5.47 9.72
CA ARG A 42 -19.23 -5.05 11.10
C ARG A 42 -18.00 -4.79 11.95
N LEU A 43 -16.96 -5.61 11.80
CA LEU A 43 -15.72 -5.46 12.56
C LEU A 43 -14.89 -4.28 12.03
N ILE A 44 -14.86 -4.07 10.71
CA ILE A 44 -14.21 -2.91 10.10
C ILE A 44 -14.84 -1.61 10.60
N GLU A 45 -16.17 -1.52 10.63
CA GLU A 45 -16.87 -0.34 11.13
C GLU A 45 -16.66 -0.14 12.65
N GLN A 46 -16.58 -1.23 13.42
CA GLN A 46 -16.25 -1.15 14.83
C GLN A 46 -14.83 -0.60 15.05
N PHE A 47 -13.84 -1.16 14.37
CA PHE A 47 -12.46 -0.69 14.41
C PHE A 47 -12.39 0.79 14.00
N TYR A 48 -13.04 1.18 12.89
CA TYR A 48 -13.04 2.57 12.43
C TYR A 48 -13.58 3.53 13.49
N ARG A 49 -14.68 3.17 14.16
CA ARG A 49 -15.28 4.01 15.20
C ARG A 49 -14.36 4.16 16.41
N GLU A 50 -13.77 3.05 16.87
CA GLU A 50 -12.94 3.03 18.08
C GLU A 50 -11.55 3.64 17.85
N GLN A 51 -11.00 3.50 16.64
CA GLN A 51 -9.68 4.01 16.25
C GLN A 51 -9.74 5.28 15.41
N LYS A 52 -10.91 5.94 15.34
CA LYS A 52 -11.18 7.09 14.43
C LYS A 52 -10.09 8.16 14.50
N ARG A 53 -9.64 8.51 15.70
CA ARG A 53 -8.60 9.53 15.91
C ARG A 53 -7.26 9.09 15.31
N ASN A 54 -6.88 7.84 15.53
CA ASN A 54 -5.61 7.28 15.07
C ASN A 54 -5.57 7.11 13.55
N VAL A 55 -6.63 6.57 12.95
CA VAL A 55 -6.71 6.35 11.49
C VAL A 55 -6.85 7.65 10.70
N ALA A 56 -7.33 8.73 11.33
CA ALA A 56 -7.47 10.06 10.72
C ALA A 56 -6.19 10.91 10.76
N VAL A 57 -5.13 10.45 11.44
CA VAL A 57 -3.82 11.12 11.38
C VAL A 57 -3.35 11.12 9.92
N PRO A 58 -2.83 12.23 9.37
CA PRO A 58 -2.46 12.35 7.95
C PRO A 58 -1.47 11.26 7.48
N PHE A 59 -0.44 10.96 8.27
CA PHE A 59 0.58 9.98 7.93
C PHE A 59 0.58 8.84 8.93
N LEU A 60 0.44 7.59 8.44
CA LEU A 60 0.34 6.41 9.30
C LEU A 60 1.35 5.35 8.89
N LEU A 61 2.15 4.90 9.84
CA LEU A 61 2.90 3.66 9.74
C LEU A 61 2.05 2.56 10.38
N TYR A 62 1.92 1.40 9.75
CA TYR A 62 1.26 0.26 10.38
C TYR A 62 1.65 -1.07 9.77
N GLY A 63 1.83 -2.06 10.64
CA GLY A 63 1.92 -3.50 10.40
C GLY A 63 2.42 -4.07 9.06
N SER A 64 2.04 -5.32 8.84
CA SER A 64 2.29 -6.07 7.60
C SER A 64 1.33 -5.71 6.46
N GLY A 65 1.65 -6.11 5.23
CA GLY A 65 0.84 -5.86 4.02
C GLY A 65 -0.54 -6.53 4.07
N ASP A 66 -0.71 -7.52 4.94
CA ASP A 66 -2.03 -8.09 5.27
C ASP A 66 -3.06 -7.04 5.74
N PHE A 67 -2.60 -5.90 6.24
CA PHE A 67 -3.42 -4.79 6.72
C PHE A 67 -3.60 -3.68 5.69
N HIS A 68 -3.07 -3.80 4.47
CA HIS A 68 -3.10 -2.73 3.46
C HIS A 68 -4.53 -2.26 3.14
N HIS A 69 -5.51 -3.14 3.29
CA HIS A 69 -6.93 -2.80 3.19
C HIS A 69 -7.43 -1.70 4.15
N LEU A 70 -6.68 -1.38 5.20
CA LEU A 70 -6.97 -0.25 6.08
C LEU A 70 -6.76 1.10 5.38
N THR A 71 -5.95 1.20 4.31
CA THR A 71 -5.82 2.43 3.50
C THR A 71 -7.18 2.91 3.01
N ALA A 72 -8.01 2.02 2.46
CA ALA A 72 -9.38 2.38 2.03
C ALA A 72 -10.26 2.91 3.18
N LEU A 73 -10.03 2.45 4.40
CA LEU A 73 -10.75 2.93 5.57
C LEU A 73 -10.26 4.32 6.00
N ARG A 74 -8.94 4.55 5.98
CA ARG A 74 -8.32 5.84 6.32
C ARG A 74 -8.79 6.97 5.40
N LEU A 75 -8.90 6.68 4.10
CA LEU A 75 -9.34 7.63 3.09
C LEU A 75 -10.74 8.23 3.38
N ARG A 76 -11.59 7.54 4.17
CA ARG A 76 -12.89 8.10 4.61
C ARG A 76 -12.76 9.35 5.48
N SER A 77 -11.64 9.51 6.18
CA SER A 77 -11.39 10.65 7.06
C SER A 77 -10.83 11.87 6.32
N VAL A 78 -10.48 11.72 5.04
CA VAL A 78 -9.92 12.78 4.21
C VAL A 78 -11.05 13.52 3.49
N ALA A 79 -11.19 14.81 3.78
CA ALA A 79 -12.33 15.61 3.34
C ALA A 79 -12.15 16.15 1.92
N GLU A 80 -10.91 16.37 1.50
CA GLU A 80 -10.54 16.97 0.23
C GLU A 80 -10.52 15.93 -0.90
N PRO A 81 -10.94 16.29 -2.12
CA PRO A 81 -10.75 15.44 -3.29
C PRO A 81 -9.25 15.17 -3.54
N MET A 82 -8.90 13.95 -3.94
CA MET A 82 -7.52 13.52 -4.14
C MET A 82 -7.36 12.50 -5.27
N VAL A 83 -6.13 12.37 -5.75
CA VAL A 83 -5.64 11.22 -6.51
C VAL A 83 -4.93 10.28 -5.56
N LEU A 84 -5.30 8.99 -5.57
CA LEU A 84 -4.61 7.96 -4.80
C LEU A 84 -3.46 7.39 -5.63
N VAL A 85 -2.24 7.48 -5.11
CA VAL A 85 -1.04 6.85 -5.70
C VAL A 85 -0.59 5.73 -4.77
N SER A 86 -0.52 4.52 -5.31
CA SER A 86 -0.10 3.32 -4.59
C SER A 86 1.18 2.78 -5.21
N PHE A 87 2.17 2.49 -4.37
CA PHE A 87 3.34 1.69 -4.73
C PHE A 87 3.18 0.33 -4.07
N ASP A 88 3.05 -0.70 -4.91
CA ASP A 88 2.63 -2.03 -4.49
C ASP A 88 3.07 -3.07 -5.54
N ASN A 89 3.49 -4.25 -5.09
CA ASN A 89 3.74 -5.36 -5.99
C ASN A 89 2.44 -6.04 -6.48
N HIS A 90 1.34 -5.82 -5.76
CA HIS A 90 -0.01 -6.30 -6.03
C HIS A 90 -0.91 -5.15 -6.53
N PRO A 91 -1.87 -5.43 -7.43
CA PRO A 91 -2.85 -4.46 -7.88
C PRO A 91 -4.01 -4.22 -6.89
N ASP A 92 -4.23 -5.13 -5.92
CA ASP A 92 -5.27 -5.07 -4.87
C ASP A 92 -6.69 -4.70 -5.36
N TRP A 93 -6.99 -5.18 -6.56
CA TRP A 93 -8.16 -4.84 -7.37
C TRP A 93 -9.19 -5.97 -7.51
N ASP A 94 -9.02 -7.10 -6.82
CA ASP A 94 -9.93 -8.25 -6.94
C ASP A 94 -11.36 -7.87 -6.50
N VAL A 95 -12.34 -8.18 -7.36
CA VAL A 95 -13.76 -7.87 -7.11
C VAL A 95 -14.50 -8.98 -6.37
N ARG A 96 -13.86 -10.14 -6.17
CA ARG A 96 -14.43 -11.28 -5.47
C ARG A 96 -14.46 -11.05 -3.95
N PRO A 97 -15.31 -11.79 -3.21
CA PRO A 97 -15.32 -11.73 -1.75
C PRO A 97 -14.00 -12.26 -1.16
N PRO A 98 -13.62 -11.80 0.05
CA PRO A 98 -14.39 -10.93 0.94
C PRO A 98 -14.28 -9.43 0.61
N LYS A 99 -15.33 -8.65 0.93
CA LYS A 99 -15.40 -7.20 0.61
C LYS A 99 -14.23 -6.39 1.21
N TRP A 100 -13.76 -6.77 2.40
CA TRP A 100 -12.62 -6.16 3.06
C TRP A 100 -11.51 -7.20 3.17
N ALA A 101 -10.60 -7.16 2.22
CA ALA A 101 -9.40 -8.00 2.10
C ALA A 101 -8.26 -7.15 1.54
N CYS A 102 -7.00 -7.54 1.79
CA CYS A 102 -5.84 -6.90 1.16
C CYS A 102 -5.97 -6.92 -0.38
N GLY A 103 -6.14 -8.09 -1.02
CA GLY A 103 -6.20 -8.21 -2.48
C GLY A 103 -7.35 -7.48 -3.23
N GLY A 104 -8.26 -6.77 -2.54
CA GLY A 104 -9.41 -6.10 -3.16
C GLY A 104 -9.72 -4.71 -2.61
N TRP A 105 -8.82 -4.10 -1.81
CA TRP A 105 -9.11 -2.86 -1.10
C TRP A 105 -9.20 -1.64 -2.01
N VAL A 106 -8.52 -1.63 -3.17
CA VAL A 106 -8.58 -0.52 -4.13
C VAL A 106 -10.02 -0.27 -4.57
N ASN A 107 -10.83 -1.32 -4.65
CA ASN A 107 -12.25 -1.21 -4.96
C ASN A 107 -13.04 -0.45 -3.88
N ARG A 108 -12.65 -0.56 -2.61
CA ARG A 108 -13.25 0.19 -1.50
C ARG A 108 -12.82 1.64 -1.50
N ALA A 109 -11.56 1.92 -1.88
CA ALA A 109 -11.07 3.29 -2.04
C ALA A 109 -11.84 4.02 -3.16
N LEU A 110 -12.04 3.36 -4.31
CA LEU A 110 -12.79 3.91 -5.45
C LEU A 110 -14.30 4.05 -5.21
N GLU A 111 -14.85 3.48 -4.13
CA GLU A 111 -16.22 3.74 -3.69
C GLU A 111 -16.37 5.12 -3.01
N LEU A 112 -15.26 5.77 -2.63
CA LEU A 112 -15.28 7.05 -1.92
C LEU A 112 -15.36 8.23 -2.89
N PRO A 113 -16.27 9.20 -2.65
CA PRO A 113 -16.47 10.34 -3.57
C PRO A 113 -15.26 11.27 -3.66
N ASN A 114 -14.41 11.30 -2.64
CA ASN A 114 -13.21 12.13 -2.60
C ASN A 114 -12.02 11.47 -3.31
N VAL A 115 -12.09 10.18 -3.66
CA VAL A 115 -11.05 9.50 -4.43
C VAL A 115 -11.42 9.63 -5.92
N ARG A 116 -10.76 10.56 -6.62
CA ARG A 116 -11.05 10.86 -8.04
C ARG A 116 -10.64 9.71 -8.95
N CYS A 117 -9.44 9.19 -8.70
CA CYS A 117 -8.89 8.02 -9.34
C CYS A 117 -7.79 7.41 -8.46
N ALA A 118 -7.43 6.17 -8.77
CA ALA A 118 -6.30 5.46 -8.17
C ALA A 118 -5.29 5.07 -9.26
N SER A 119 -4.00 5.16 -8.93
CA SER A 119 -2.89 4.76 -9.79
C SER A 119 -1.96 3.84 -9.00
N VAL A 120 -1.92 2.55 -9.36
CA VAL A 120 -1.08 1.54 -8.69
C VAL A 120 0.15 1.26 -9.53
N TRP A 121 1.32 1.45 -8.93
CA TRP A 121 2.62 1.37 -9.56
C TRP A 121 3.45 0.24 -8.99
N GLY A 122 4.07 -0.52 -9.89
CA GLY A 122 5.06 -1.53 -9.52
C GLY A 122 4.55 -2.95 -9.47
N CYS A 123 3.34 -3.23 -9.97
CA CYS A 123 2.75 -4.56 -9.88
C CYS A 123 3.63 -5.58 -10.64
N GLY A 124 4.47 -6.32 -9.91
CA GLY A 124 5.36 -7.33 -10.46
C GLY A 124 4.76 -8.73 -10.45
N ASN A 125 3.65 -8.90 -9.72
CA ASN A 125 2.98 -10.18 -9.58
C ASN A 125 2.27 -10.64 -10.88
N PHE A 126 1.66 -11.83 -10.79
CA PHE A 126 0.96 -12.44 -11.92
C PHE A 126 -0.46 -11.89 -12.14
N GLU A 127 -1.06 -11.19 -11.17
CA GLU A 127 -2.49 -10.87 -11.14
C GLU A 127 -2.91 -9.87 -12.21
N CYS A 128 -1.99 -9.03 -12.66
CA CYS A 128 -2.23 -8.14 -13.79
C CYS A 128 -2.33 -8.88 -15.12
N TRP A 129 -2.00 -10.17 -15.20
CA TRP A 129 -1.86 -10.91 -16.45
C TRP A 129 -2.94 -11.96 -16.66
N TRP A 130 -3.12 -12.41 -17.90
CA TRP A 130 -4.09 -13.48 -18.19
C TRP A 130 -3.61 -14.82 -17.58
N PRO A 131 -4.50 -15.62 -16.95
CA PRO A 131 -5.95 -15.42 -16.82
C PRO A 131 -6.38 -14.61 -15.59
N HIS A 132 -5.51 -14.35 -14.63
CA HIS A 132 -5.85 -13.78 -13.32
C HIS A 132 -6.50 -12.38 -13.40
N ARG A 133 -6.15 -11.58 -14.41
CA ARG A 133 -6.75 -10.26 -14.65
C ARG A 133 -8.27 -10.25 -14.83
N ILE A 134 -8.91 -11.41 -15.04
CA ILE A 134 -10.38 -11.52 -15.17
C ILE A 134 -11.09 -11.07 -13.90
N PHE A 135 -10.47 -11.30 -12.73
CA PHE A 135 -11.04 -10.97 -11.43
C PHE A 135 -10.73 -9.54 -10.97
N GLY A 136 -9.89 -8.82 -11.72
CA GLY A 136 -9.63 -7.41 -11.48
C GLY A 136 -10.80 -6.50 -11.82
N ASN A 137 -10.83 -5.30 -11.25
CA ASN A 137 -11.84 -4.29 -11.56
C ASN A 137 -11.64 -3.65 -12.96
N ARG A 138 -11.92 -4.43 -14.00
CA ARG A 138 -11.84 -4.02 -15.41
C ARG A 138 -12.81 -2.89 -15.76
N ARG A 139 -13.87 -2.70 -14.96
CA ARG A 139 -14.81 -1.59 -15.15
C ARG A 139 -14.15 -0.27 -14.78
N ALA A 140 -13.49 -0.20 -13.63
CA ALA A 140 -12.76 0.99 -13.19
C ALA A 140 -11.60 1.33 -14.14
N GLU A 141 -10.84 0.32 -14.59
CA GLU A 141 -9.77 0.55 -15.58
C GLU A 141 -10.32 1.15 -16.89
N ARG A 142 -11.41 0.60 -17.44
CA ARG A 142 -12.01 1.09 -18.68
C ARG A 142 -12.58 2.50 -18.54
N ALA A 143 -13.10 2.82 -17.36
CA ALA A 143 -13.57 4.16 -17.03
C ALA A 143 -12.44 5.18 -16.79
N GLY A 144 -11.18 4.73 -16.73
CA GLY A 144 -10.02 5.62 -16.50
C GLY A 144 -9.86 6.08 -15.05
N ILE A 145 -10.63 5.53 -14.11
CA ILE A 145 -10.54 5.86 -12.68
C ILE A 145 -9.59 4.93 -11.92
N LEU A 146 -9.11 3.85 -12.56
CA LEU A 146 -8.06 2.97 -12.06
C LEU A 146 -6.95 2.83 -13.12
N GLY A 147 -5.76 3.33 -12.82
CA GLY A 147 -4.55 3.10 -13.59
C GLY A 147 -3.71 2.00 -12.94
N LEU A 148 -3.36 0.96 -13.69
CA LEU A 148 -2.41 -0.06 -13.25
C LEU A 148 -1.14 0.00 -14.07
N HIS A 149 0.00 -0.06 -13.39
CA HIS A 149 1.31 0.03 -13.99
C HIS A 149 2.16 -1.20 -13.64
N PRO A 150 1.86 -2.37 -14.24
CA PRO A 150 2.61 -3.60 -13.98
C PRO A 150 3.93 -3.65 -14.73
N TRP A 151 4.93 -4.31 -14.11
CA TRP A 151 6.20 -4.61 -14.77
C TRP A 151 6.01 -5.64 -15.90
N ALA A 152 6.57 -5.34 -17.07
CA ALA A 152 6.49 -6.22 -18.24
C ALA A 152 7.86 -6.68 -18.76
N ASP A 153 8.95 -6.40 -18.05
CA ASP A 153 10.32 -6.76 -18.43
C ASP A 153 10.45 -8.25 -18.79
N ASP A 154 9.91 -9.13 -17.94
CA ASP A 154 9.97 -10.58 -18.12
C ASP A 154 8.75 -11.16 -18.84
N ARG A 155 7.95 -10.30 -19.51
CA ARG A 155 6.75 -10.70 -20.25
C ARG A 155 7.02 -10.75 -21.75
N PRO A 156 6.26 -11.60 -22.49
CA PRO A 156 6.32 -11.63 -23.95
C PRO A 156 6.07 -10.24 -24.56
N LEU A 157 6.63 -9.96 -25.74
CA LEU A 157 6.51 -8.65 -26.43
C LEU A 157 5.07 -8.12 -26.50
N LYS A 158 4.10 -8.99 -26.80
CA LYS A 158 2.67 -8.62 -26.84
C LYS A 158 2.15 -7.97 -25.55
N ASP A 159 2.68 -8.41 -24.40
CA ASP A 159 2.25 -7.97 -23.08
C ASP A 159 2.98 -6.69 -22.66
N ARG A 160 4.17 -6.42 -23.21
CA ARG A 160 4.91 -5.15 -23.03
C ARG A 160 4.17 -3.96 -23.64
N HIS A 161 3.33 -4.19 -24.65
CA HIS A 161 2.47 -3.17 -25.26
C HIS A 161 1.12 -3.01 -24.56
N ARG A 162 0.85 -3.74 -23.48
CA ARG A 162 -0.37 -3.54 -22.68
C ARG A 162 -0.41 -2.10 -22.18
N LYS A 163 -1.56 -1.44 -22.34
CA LYS A 163 -1.79 -0.10 -21.77
C LYS A 163 -1.46 -0.09 -20.27
N GLY A 164 -0.63 0.88 -19.87
CA GLY A 164 -0.19 1.07 -18.48
C GLY A 164 1.06 0.29 -18.11
N ALA A 165 1.42 -0.78 -18.84
CA ALA A 165 2.61 -1.56 -18.54
C ALA A 165 3.87 -0.69 -18.56
N ILE A 166 4.78 -1.00 -17.63
CA ILE A 166 6.06 -0.32 -17.46
C ILE A 166 7.21 -1.31 -17.64
N LEU A 167 8.36 -0.78 -18.08
CA LEU A 167 9.63 -1.49 -18.19
C LEU A 167 10.68 -0.73 -17.38
N ARG A 168 11.73 -1.40 -16.95
CA ARG A 168 12.73 -0.82 -16.05
C ARG A 168 13.44 0.41 -16.62
N ASP A 169 13.59 0.49 -17.93
CA ASP A 169 14.21 1.60 -18.66
C ASP A 169 13.28 2.82 -18.80
N ILE A 170 11.97 2.61 -18.99
CA ILE A 170 11.02 3.70 -19.30
C ILE A 170 10.05 4.08 -18.18
N TRP A 171 10.02 3.35 -17.06
CA TRP A 171 8.99 3.58 -16.04
C TRP A 171 9.04 5.00 -15.43
N ARG A 172 10.23 5.61 -15.33
CA ARG A 172 10.40 6.98 -14.83
C ARG A 172 9.76 8.00 -15.77
N GLU A 173 10.02 7.89 -17.06
CA GLU A 173 9.39 8.76 -18.08
C GLU A 173 7.85 8.65 -18.01
N ARG A 174 7.34 7.42 -17.89
CA ARG A 174 5.90 7.16 -17.71
C ARG A 174 5.35 7.78 -16.41
N PHE A 175 6.12 7.72 -15.33
CA PHE A 175 5.75 8.29 -14.05
C PHE A 175 5.71 9.83 -14.11
N GLU A 176 6.67 10.47 -14.77
CA GLU A 176 6.65 11.92 -15.02
C GLU A 176 5.47 12.34 -15.89
N GLU A 177 5.15 11.58 -16.96
CA GLU A 177 3.96 11.81 -17.79
C GLU A 177 2.65 11.72 -16.98
N PHE A 178 2.61 10.84 -15.98
CA PHE A 178 1.50 10.75 -15.04
C PHE A 178 1.51 11.96 -14.08
N ALA A 179 2.65 12.27 -13.48
CA ALA A 179 2.80 13.33 -12.49
C ALA A 179 2.44 14.72 -13.04
N LYS A 180 2.74 15.01 -14.32
CA LYS A 180 2.32 16.25 -15.01
C LYS A 180 0.81 16.50 -14.94
N ARG A 181 0.00 15.44 -14.84
CA ARG A 181 -1.46 15.54 -14.75
C ARG A 181 -1.98 15.79 -13.33
N LEU A 182 -1.10 15.80 -12.34
CA LEU A 182 -1.42 16.04 -10.94
C LEU A 182 -1.31 17.52 -10.55
N ALA A 183 -0.98 18.41 -11.49
CA ALA A 183 -0.87 19.84 -11.23
C ALA A 183 -2.19 20.39 -10.63
N GLY A 184 -2.10 20.93 -9.41
CA GLY A 184 -3.27 21.44 -8.68
C GLY A 184 -4.09 20.38 -7.93
N GLU A 185 -3.79 19.09 -8.12
CA GLU A 185 -4.45 17.98 -7.42
C GLU A 185 -3.81 17.71 -6.07
N ASN A 186 -4.63 17.33 -5.09
CA ASN A 186 -4.12 16.72 -3.86
C ASN A 186 -3.79 15.25 -4.11
N VAL A 187 -2.74 14.74 -3.49
CA VAL A 187 -2.34 13.33 -3.62
C VAL A 187 -2.34 12.65 -2.26
N TYR A 188 -2.84 11.43 -2.22
CA TYR A 188 -2.61 10.51 -1.11
C TYR A 188 -1.67 9.41 -1.58
N VAL A 189 -0.62 9.13 -0.81
CA VAL A 189 0.38 8.11 -1.19
C VAL A 189 0.35 6.93 -0.22
N THR A 190 0.21 5.72 -0.74
CA THR A 190 0.35 4.48 0.02
C THR A 190 1.51 3.65 -0.51
N ILE A 191 2.33 3.12 0.38
CA ILE A 191 3.49 2.28 0.05
C ILE A 191 3.34 0.96 0.80
N ASP A 192 3.05 -0.13 0.09
CA ASP A 192 3.33 -1.46 0.61
C ASP A 192 4.81 -1.75 0.33
N LEU A 193 5.57 -2.09 1.37
CA LEU A 193 6.98 -2.43 1.25
C LEU A 193 7.23 -3.60 0.30
N ASP A 194 6.23 -4.44 0.02
CA ASP A 194 6.40 -5.53 -0.92
C ASP A 194 6.67 -5.05 -2.35
N CYS A 195 6.43 -3.77 -2.68
CA CYS A 195 6.80 -3.18 -3.96
C CYS A 195 8.33 -3.16 -4.20
N LEU A 196 9.10 -3.26 -3.11
CA LEU A 196 10.56 -3.20 -3.10
C LEU A 196 11.19 -4.56 -3.34
N ARG A 197 12.44 -4.55 -3.79
CA ARG A 197 13.26 -5.74 -3.92
C ARG A 197 13.54 -6.38 -2.56
N ILE A 198 13.81 -7.68 -2.59
CA ILE A 198 13.98 -8.52 -1.40
C ILE A 198 15.15 -8.08 -0.50
N GLU A 199 16.17 -7.40 -1.05
CA GLU A 199 17.29 -6.88 -0.27
C GLU A 199 16.94 -5.63 0.55
N GLN A 200 15.81 -4.99 0.25
CA GLN A 200 15.42 -3.70 0.82
C GLN A 200 14.10 -3.76 1.59
N ALA A 201 13.32 -4.83 1.44
CA ALA A 201 12.17 -5.09 2.29
C ALA A 201 11.99 -6.59 2.51
N VAL A 202 11.73 -6.94 3.76
CA VAL A 202 11.30 -8.29 4.16
C VAL A 202 9.83 -8.21 4.54
N THR A 203 8.98 -8.89 3.77
CA THR A 203 7.51 -8.81 3.88
C THR A 203 6.87 -10.19 3.98
N ASN A 204 5.56 -10.23 4.22
CA ASN A 204 4.79 -11.48 4.21
C ASN A 204 4.38 -11.94 2.79
N TRP A 205 4.67 -11.12 1.77
CA TRP A 205 4.29 -11.30 0.36
C TRP A 205 5.53 -11.35 -0.54
N GLU A 206 5.37 -11.71 -1.80
CA GLU A 206 6.48 -11.70 -2.75
C GLU A 206 7.05 -10.29 -2.96
N SER A 207 8.38 -10.19 -3.07
CA SER A 207 9.07 -8.93 -3.34
C SER A 207 8.84 -8.44 -4.77
N GLY A 208 8.71 -7.14 -4.91
CA GLY A 208 8.62 -6.42 -6.16
C GLY A 208 9.98 -6.06 -6.71
N ARG A 209 10.04 -4.97 -7.48
CA ARG A 209 11.21 -4.62 -8.30
C ARG A 209 11.77 -3.23 -8.05
N PHE A 210 11.03 -2.38 -7.32
CA PHE A 210 11.53 -1.06 -6.99
C PHE A 210 12.70 -1.14 -6.04
N THR A 211 13.64 -0.21 -6.18
CA THR A 211 14.58 0.09 -5.12
C THR A 211 14.02 1.20 -4.24
N ALA A 212 14.51 1.34 -3.01
CA ALA A 212 14.16 2.48 -2.15
C ALA A 212 14.42 3.81 -2.89
N ALA A 213 15.55 3.93 -3.58
CA ALA A 213 15.89 5.11 -4.38
C ALA A 213 14.90 5.40 -5.52
N ASP A 214 14.21 4.39 -6.06
CA ASP A 214 13.15 4.61 -7.04
C ASP A 214 11.91 5.24 -6.40
N ILE A 215 11.53 4.77 -5.21
CA ILE A 215 10.41 5.34 -4.46
C ILE A 215 10.76 6.74 -3.94
N GLU A 216 11.99 6.96 -3.47
CA GLU A 216 12.49 8.29 -3.09
C GLU A 216 12.36 9.29 -4.25
N TRP A 217 12.84 8.90 -5.44
CA TRP A 217 12.72 9.71 -6.65
C TRP A 217 11.24 9.98 -7.00
N ALA A 218 10.38 8.96 -6.96
CA ALA A 218 8.98 9.11 -7.29
C ALA A 218 8.24 10.02 -6.30
N LEU A 219 8.53 9.93 -5.01
CA LEU A 219 8.01 10.84 -3.99
C LEU A 219 8.44 12.30 -4.25
N GLY A 220 9.69 12.52 -4.66
CA GLY A 220 10.18 13.83 -5.08
C GLY A 220 9.36 14.40 -6.24
N ILE A 221 9.18 13.62 -7.31
CA ILE A 221 8.36 14.01 -8.47
C ILE A 221 6.91 14.33 -8.06
N LEU A 222 6.30 13.54 -7.18
CA LEU A 222 4.95 13.82 -6.69
C LEU A 222 4.87 15.12 -5.89
N ARG A 223 5.88 15.44 -5.07
CA ARG A 223 5.92 16.70 -4.31
C ARG A 223 6.03 17.92 -5.22
N GLU A 224 6.80 17.80 -6.28
CA GLU A 224 7.01 18.89 -7.24
C GLU A 224 5.80 19.08 -8.17
N SER A 225 5.11 17.99 -8.52
CA SER A 225 4.09 18.00 -9.57
C SER A 225 2.65 18.10 -9.05
N SER A 226 2.40 17.81 -7.77
CA SER A 226 1.07 17.90 -7.14
C SER A 226 0.90 19.18 -6.32
N ARG A 227 -0.33 19.52 -5.95
CA ARG A 227 -0.57 20.64 -5.02
C ARG A 227 0.02 20.36 -3.64
N ILE A 228 -0.24 19.15 -3.14
CA ILE A 228 0.22 18.68 -1.83
C ILE A 228 0.00 17.17 -1.71
N ILE A 229 0.93 16.48 -1.06
CA ILE A 229 0.67 15.16 -0.49
C ILE A 229 -0.10 15.36 0.83
N ILE A 230 -1.43 15.19 0.78
CA ILE A 230 -2.33 15.51 1.91
C ILE A 230 -2.28 14.47 3.02
N GLY A 231 -1.83 13.26 2.70
CA GLY A 231 -1.66 12.16 3.64
C GLY A 231 -1.00 10.96 2.97
N GLY A 232 -0.69 9.96 3.76
CA GLY A 232 -0.16 8.71 3.25
C GLY A 232 0.05 7.63 4.29
N ASP A 233 0.40 6.43 3.84
CA ASP A 233 0.80 5.33 4.71
C ASP A 233 1.96 4.52 4.16
N ILE A 234 2.65 3.87 5.11
CA ILE A 234 3.57 2.76 4.84
C ILE A 234 3.11 1.54 5.65
N CYS A 235 2.95 0.41 4.97
CA CYS A 235 2.77 -0.92 5.56
C CYS A 235 3.65 -1.93 4.84
N GLY A 236 3.56 -3.22 5.20
CA GLY A 236 4.25 -4.28 4.45
C GLY A 236 5.37 -4.96 5.21
N ALA A 237 5.85 -4.39 6.31
CA ALA A 237 6.93 -5.00 7.10
C ALA A 237 6.52 -6.38 7.63
N TYR A 238 7.43 -7.35 7.54
CA TYR A 238 7.15 -8.71 7.97
C TYR A 238 6.76 -8.77 9.44
N SER A 239 5.69 -9.49 9.74
CA SER A 239 5.37 -9.96 11.09
C SER A 239 4.86 -11.40 11.05
N PRO A 240 5.07 -12.20 12.13
CA PRO A 240 4.51 -13.54 12.21
C PRO A 240 2.98 -13.52 12.16
N PRO A 241 2.34 -14.30 11.27
CA PRO A 241 0.90 -14.25 11.09
C PRO A 241 0.11 -14.83 12.27
N LYS A 242 -0.82 -14.01 12.78
CA LYS A 242 -1.80 -14.38 13.79
C LYS A 242 -3.20 -14.03 13.29
N TYR A 243 -4.14 -14.95 13.45
CA TYR A 243 -5.54 -14.77 13.00
C TYR A 243 -6.52 -15.18 14.09
N ALA A 244 -7.59 -14.40 14.24
CA ALA A 244 -8.68 -14.69 15.17
C ALA A 244 -9.68 -15.70 14.60
N ARG A 245 -9.86 -15.79 13.28
CA ARG A 245 -10.89 -16.63 12.64
C ARG A 245 -10.30 -17.73 11.77
N ARG A 246 -10.85 -18.95 11.86
CA ARG A 246 -10.41 -20.11 11.04
C ARG A 246 -10.57 -19.87 9.53
N LYS A 247 -11.71 -19.32 9.09
CA LYS A 247 -11.96 -19.03 7.66
C LYS A 247 -10.97 -18.00 7.09
N GLN A 248 -10.67 -16.97 7.88
CA GLN A 248 -9.68 -15.94 7.56
C GLN A 248 -8.28 -16.54 7.40
N ARG A 249 -7.87 -17.40 8.37
CA ARG A 249 -6.62 -18.14 8.30
C ARG A 249 -6.52 -19.00 7.03
N PHE A 250 -7.55 -19.80 6.75
CA PHE A 250 -7.56 -20.67 5.57
C PHE A 250 -7.41 -19.86 4.27
N ALA A 251 -8.18 -18.78 4.12
CA ALA A 251 -8.09 -17.93 2.94
C ALA A 251 -6.70 -17.30 2.79
N ALA A 252 -6.14 -16.78 3.89
CA ALA A 252 -4.81 -16.18 3.88
C ALA A 252 -3.70 -17.20 3.58
N GLU A 253 -3.78 -18.41 4.12
CA GLU A 253 -2.79 -19.47 3.87
C GLU A 253 -2.87 -20.02 2.44
N PHE A 254 -4.05 -20.00 1.83
CA PHE A 254 -4.23 -20.38 0.43
C PHE A 254 -3.65 -19.34 -0.52
N ASP A 255 -3.86 -18.05 -0.22
CA ASP A 255 -3.47 -16.94 -1.09
C ASP A 255 -1.98 -16.61 -1.00
N ARG A 256 -1.40 -16.74 0.19
CA ARG A 256 -0.03 -16.31 0.42
C ARG A 256 1.03 -17.16 -0.27
N PRO A 257 2.13 -16.52 -0.71
CA PRO A 257 3.30 -17.23 -1.20
C PRO A 257 3.94 -18.09 -0.10
N LYS A 258 4.55 -19.21 -0.49
CA LYS A 258 5.28 -20.10 0.41
C LYS A 258 6.74 -19.64 0.52
N LEU A 259 6.97 -18.61 1.32
CA LEU A 259 8.30 -18.04 1.57
C LEU A 259 9.00 -18.69 2.77
N ALA A 260 10.34 -18.64 2.77
CA ALA A 260 11.13 -19.06 3.92
C ALA A 260 10.93 -18.10 5.11
N LEU A 261 10.92 -18.65 6.33
CA LEU A 261 10.83 -17.83 7.53
C LEU A 261 12.09 -16.94 7.66
N PRO A 262 11.94 -15.62 7.78
CA PRO A 262 13.08 -14.73 7.88
C PRO A 262 13.65 -14.72 9.30
N ASN A 263 14.92 -14.33 9.42
CA ASN A 263 15.45 -13.87 10.70
C ASN A 263 14.78 -12.54 11.07
N LEU A 264 14.05 -12.51 12.19
CA LEU A 264 13.22 -11.37 12.58
C LEU A 264 14.02 -10.09 12.84
N GLU A 265 15.20 -10.21 13.45
CA GLU A 265 16.05 -9.06 13.76
C GLU A 265 16.59 -8.43 12.47
N LYS A 266 17.12 -9.26 11.56
CA LYS A 266 17.58 -8.81 10.24
C LYS A 266 16.43 -8.22 9.41
N ALA A 267 15.25 -8.83 9.45
CA ALA A 267 14.06 -8.32 8.77
C ALA A 267 13.67 -6.93 9.27
N ARG A 268 13.61 -6.74 10.60
CA ARG A 268 13.32 -5.44 11.22
C ARG A 268 14.36 -4.39 10.86
N ALA A 269 15.65 -4.73 10.94
CA ALA A 269 16.72 -3.82 10.58
C ALA A 269 16.64 -3.39 9.11
N THR A 270 16.35 -4.34 8.20
CA THR A 270 16.20 -4.07 6.76
C THR A 270 15.01 -3.14 6.50
N ASN A 271 13.85 -3.44 7.08
CA ASN A 271 12.65 -2.62 6.90
C ASN A 271 12.79 -1.23 7.52
N LEU A 272 13.45 -1.12 8.69
CA LEU A 272 13.70 0.16 9.35
C LEU A 272 14.62 1.05 8.50
N ALA A 273 15.70 0.51 7.96
CA ALA A 273 16.60 1.26 7.08
C ALA A 273 15.90 1.80 5.82
N THR A 274 14.91 1.06 5.30
CA THR A 274 14.05 1.53 4.20
C THR A 274 13.06 2.60 4.67
N LEU A 275 12.42 2.41 5.82
CA LEU A 275 11.51 3.40 6.39
C LEU A 275 12.22 4.74 6.64
N GLU A 276 13.43 4.73 7.19
CA GLU A 276 14.23 5.93 7.45
C GLU A 276 14.49 6.76 6.18
N LYS A 277 14.59 6.11 5.02
CA LYS A 277 14.74 6.78 3.72
C LYS A 277 13.42 7.35 3.19
N LEU A 278 12.35 6.56 3.26
CA LEU A 278 11.08 6.90 2.62
C LEU A 278 10.21 7.84 3.46
N TRP A 279 10.25 7.71 4.79
CA TRP A 279 9.33 8.40 5.69
C TRP A 279 9.46 9.93 5.68
N PRO A 280 10.67 10.54 5.72
CA PRO A 280 10.81 11.99 5.64
C PRO A 280 10.26 12.55 4.32
N LEU A 281 10.51 11.84 3.21
CA LEU A 281 10.01 12.20 1.88
C LEU A 281 8.50 12.01 1.74
N LEU A 282 7.89 11.05 2.42
CA LEU A 282 6.44 10.87 2.42
C LEU A 282 5.75 11.96 3.26
N THR A 283 6.28 12.28 4.43
CA THR A 283 5.66 13.21 5.40
C THR A 283 5.98 14.68 5.15
N GLY A 284 7.10 14.97 4.47
CA GLY A 284 7.59 16.32 4.22
C GLY A 284 8.32 16.90 5.43
N SER A 285 8.96 16.05 6.23
CA SER A 285 9.65 16.41 7.48
C SER A 285 11.14 16.73 7.27
N LEU A 286 11.52 17.19 6.07
CA LEU A 286 12.88 17.60 5.71
C LEU A 286 13.08 19.10 5.93
#